data_AF-A0A509LDR8-F1
#
_entry.id   AF-A0A509LDR8-F1
#
_cell.length_a   1.000
_cell.length_b   1.000
_cell.length_c   1.000
_cell.angle_alpha   90.00
_cell.angle_beta   90.00
_cell.angle_gamma   90.00
#
_symmetry.space_group_name_H-M   'P 1'
#
loop_
_entity.id
_entity.type
_entity.pdbx_description
1 polymer ?
#
loop_
_entity_poly.entity_id
_entity_poly.type
_entity_poly.pdbx_seq_one_letter_code
_entity_poly.pdbx_strand_id
1 'polypeptide(L)'
;MDLHQNDILTKVLRYNLIRNGRMIYIDVHQKIQGNLAGNFIAVPNLVNIVAKPEHQGAGEDEKNALEDCLKKIKGLNLEDLFPAASPLTPPPKED
;
A
#
# COMPACT_ATOMS: atom_id res chain seq x y z
N MET A 1 17.70 3.73 5.87
CA MET A 1 16.68 3.01 5.08
C MET A 1 17.28 2.69 3.75
N ASP A 2 17.11 1.45 3.30
CA ASP A 2 17.70 0.97 2.04
C ASP A 2 16.61 0.93 0.96
N LEU A 3 16.37 2.08 0.32
CA LEU A 3 15.31 2.30 -0.67
C LEU A 3 15.92 2.51 -2.06
N HIS A 4 15.20 2.17 -3.11
CA HIS A 4 15.59 2.57 -4.46
C HIS A 4 15.40 4.09 -4.60
N GLN A 5 16.25 4.75 -5.40
CA GLN A 5 16.35 6.22 -5.44
C GLN A 5 15.05 6.90 -5.89
N ASN A 6 14.22 6.20 -6.65
CA ASN A 6 12.96 6.71 -7.20
C ASN A 6 11.74 6.29 -6.36
N ASP A 7 11.94 5.60 -5.24
CA ASP A 7 10.83 5.16 -4.40
C ASP A 7 10.16 6.32 -3.68
N ILE A 8 8.84 6.25 -3.59
CA ILE A 8 8.03 7.09 -2.73
C ILE A 8 7.61 6.26 -1.52
N LEU A 9 8.09 6.62 -0.34
CA LEU A 9 7.70 5.98 0.91
C LEU A 9 6.93 6.97 1.79
N THR A 10 5.76 6.54 2.28
CA THR A 10 4.94 7.31 3.22
C THR A 10 4.53 6.47 4.42
N LYS A 11 4.51 7.08 5.62
CA LYS A 11 3.78 6.52 6.76
C LYS A 11 2.30 6.81 6.59
N VAL A 12 1.44 5.80 6.79
CA VAL A 12 -0.01 5.96 6.62
C VAL A 12 -0.70 5.88 7.98
N LEU A 13 -1.54 6.88 8.27
CA LEU A 13 -2.52 6.85 9.35
C LEU A 13 -3.92 6.74 8.74
N ARG A 14 -4.71 5.75 9.16
CA ARG A 14 -6.07 5.54 8.64
C ARG A 14 -7.12 6.07 9.61
N TYR A 15 -8.03 6.87 9.10
CA TYR A 15 -9.26 7.28 9.78
C TYR A 15 -10.46 6.51 9.22
N ASN A 16 -11.44 6.20 10.06
CA ASN A 16 -12.74 5.67 9.65
C ASN A 16 -13.84 6.70 9.92
N LEU A 17 -14.50 7.16 8.86
CA LEU A 17 -15.63 8.07 8.91
C LEU A 17 -16.91 7.32 8.57
N ILE A 18 -17.90 7.34 9.47
CA ILE A 18 -19.23 6.79 9.21
C ILE A 18 -20.16 7.91 8.76
N ARG A 19 -20.72 7.80 7.55
CA ARG A 19 -21.66 8.77 6.98
C ARG A 19 -22.83 8.05 6.32
N ASN A 20 -24.06 8.38 6.72
CA ASN A 20 -25.28 7.77 6.19
C ASN A 20 -25.24 6.24 6.21
N GLY A 21 -24.72 5.66 7.30
CA GLY A 21 -24.57 4.21 7.46
C GLY A 21 -23.47 3.56 6.62
N ARG A 22 -22.64 4.33 5.91
CA ARG A 22 -21.51 3.82 5.12
C ARG A 22 -20.18 4.23 5.76
N MET A 23 -19.21 3.32 5.75
CA MET A 23 -17.83 3.59 6.17
C MET A 23 -17.04 4.20 5.01
N ILE A 24 -16.26 5.23 5.32
CA ILE A 24 -15.30 5.88 4.44
C ILE A 24 -13.96 5.81 5.15
N TYR A 25 -12.99 5.12 4.55
CA TYR A 25 -11.63 5.11 5.08
C TYR A 25 -10.86 6.28 4.47
N ILE A 26 -10.11 7.01 5.29
CA ILE A 26 -9.27 8.13 4.84
C ILE A 26 -7.85 7.83 5.28
N ASP A 27 -6.95 7.67 4.32
CA ASP A 27 -5.53 7.46 4.56
C ASP A 27 -4.80 8.79 4.51
N VAL A 28 -4.12 9.14 5.60
CA VAL A 28 -3.21 10.28 5.67
C VAL A 28 -1.79 9.77 5.48
N HIS A 29 -1.22 10.10 4.33
CA HIS A 29 0.15 9.78 3.95
C HIS A 29 1.08 10.90 4.43
N GLN A 30 1.96 10.59 5.37
CA GLN A 30 3.10 11.41 5.74
C GLN A 30 4.32 10.99 4.90
N LYS A 31 4.89 11.93 4.14
CA LYS A 31 6.08 11.68 3.30
C LYS A 31 7.31 11.33 4.16
N ILE A 32 7.96 10.22 3.84
CA ILE A 32 9.27 9.82 4.38
C ILE A 32 10.36 10.00 3.31
N GLN A 33 10.13 9.52 2.08
CA GLN A 33 11.06 9.65 0.95
C GLN A 33 10.29 9.89 -0.37
N GLY A 34 10.95 10.53 -1.34
CA GLY A 34 10.44 10.74 -2.69
C GLY A 34 9.75 12.09 -2.85
N ASN A 35 9.05 12.27 -3.98
CA ASN A 35 8.35 13.51 -4.29
C ASN A 35 6.83 13.30 -4.23
N LEU A 36 6.16 13.92 -3.26
CA LEU A 36 4.69 14.02 -3.18
C LEU A 36 4.25 15.48 -3.35
N ALA A 37 2.98 15.67 -3.68
CA ALA A 37 2.32 16.98 -3.76
C ALA A 37 2.41 17.81 -2.45
N GLY A 38 2.72 17.18 -1.31
CA GLY A 38 2.94 17.83 -0.02
C GLY A 38 3.61 16.89 0.98
N ASN A 39 3.93 17.41 2.17
CA ASN A 39 4.48 16.59 3.27
C ASN A 39 3.43 15.65 3.88
N PHE A 40 2.16 16.05 3.81
CA PHE A 40 1.00 15.25 4.22
C PHE A 40 -0.05 15.31 3.12
N ILE A 41 -0.63 14.15 2.75
CA ILE A 41 -1.71 14.04 1.78
C ILE A 41 -2.80 13.12 2.34
N ALA A 42 -4.04 13.56 2.35
CA ALA A 42 -5.19 12.75 2.77
C ALA A 42 -5.95 12.24 1.54
N VAL A 43 -6.21 10.93 1.47
CA VAL A 43 -6.89 10.27 0.35
C VAL A 43 -8.05 9.43 0.86
N PRO A 44 -9.30 9.67 0.42
CA PRO A 44 -10.43 8.80 0.76
C PRO A 44 -10.46 7.55 -0.12
N ASN A 45 -10.71 6.39 0.51
CA ASN A 45 -11.00 5.09 -0.11
C ASN A 45 -9.94 4.58 -1.12
N LEU A 46 -8.74 4.24 -0.64
CA LEU A 46 -7.82 3.39 -1.39
C LEU A 46 -8.33 1.94 -1.41
N VAL A 47 -8.61 1.40 -2.60
CA VAL A 47 -8.84 -0.04 -2.80
C VAL A 47 -7.45 -0.70 -2.86
N ASN A 48 -7.09 -1.47 -1.83
CA ASN A 48 -5.75 -2.07 -1.76
C ASN A 48 -5.62 -3.27 -2.71
N ILE A 49 -4.57 -3.25 -3.54
CA ILE A 49 -3.98 -4.47 -4.10
C ILE A 49 -2.99 -4.98 -3.05
N VAL A 50 -3.16 -6.23 -2.60
CA VAL A 50 -2.34 -6.85 -1.55
C VAL A 50 -1.07 -7.43 -2.17
N ALA A 51 0.12 -7.12 -1.61
CA ALA A 51 1.39 -7.69 -2.05
C ALA A 51 1.53 -9.18 -1.70
N LYS A 52 2.26 -9.95 -2.53
CA LYS A 52 2.49 -11.39 -2.28
C LYS A 52 3.20 -11.63 -0.93
N PRO A 53 2.91 -12.74 -0.21
CA PRO A 53 3.48 -13.00 1.12
C PRO A 53 5.01 -12.91 1.20
N GLU A 54 5.72 -13.34 0.17
CA GLU A 54 7.19 -13.28 0.07
C GLU A 54 7.77 -11.86 0.09
N HIS A 55 6.96 -10.85 -0.19
CA HIS A 55 7.34 -9.44 -0.17
C HIS A 55 6.94 -8.74 1.14
N GLN A 56 6.29 -9.44 2.07
CA GLN A 56 5.88 -8.90 3.35
C GLN A 56 7.05 -8.91 4.34
N GLY A 57 7.29 -7.78 5.00
CA GLY A 57 8.25 -7.67 6.09
C GLY A 57 7.67 -8.06 7.45
N ALA A 58 8.49 -8.67 8.31
CA ALA A 58 8.12 -9.04 9.67
C ALA A 58 9.18 -8.58 10.69
N GLY A 59 8.77 -8.28 11.92
CA GLY A 59 9.67 -7.85 12.98
C GLY A 59 8.94 -7.64 14.32
N GLU A 60 9.71 -7.53 15.41
CA GLU A 60 9.20 -7.36 16.77
C GLU A 60 8.58 -5.98 17.04
N ASP A 61 8.85 -5.01 16.16
CA ASP A 61 8.31 -3.65 16.20
C ASP A 61 8.08 -3.09 14.78
N GLU A 62 7.46 -1.91 14.69
CA GLU A 62 7.16 -1.21 13.43
C GLU A 62 8.41 -1.02 12.57
N LYS A 63 9.54 -0.66 13.20
CA LYS A 63 10.79 -0.35 12.51
C LYS A 63 11.41 -1.60 11.90
N ASN A 64 11.49 -2.69 12.67
CA ASN A 64 12.06 -3.95 12.23
C ASN A 64 11.24 -4.57 11.10
N ALA A 65 9.89 -4.55 11.21
CA ALA A 65 9.01 -5.04 10.15
C ALA A 65 9.13 -4.21 8.86
N LEU A 66 9.24 -2.89 8.99
CA LEU A 66 9.48 -2.00 7.85
C LEU A 66 10.84 -2.28 7.20
N GLU A 67 11.92 -2.36 7.97
CA GLU A 67 13.26 -2.63 7.46
C GLU A 67 13.36 -3.97 6.74
N ASP A 68 12.71 -5.02 7.26
CA ASP A 68 12.64 -6.33 6.62
C ASP A 68 11.88 -6.27 5.27
N CYS A 69 10.75 -5.55 5.22
CA CYS A 69 9.98 -5.35 3.99
C CYS A 69 10.84 -4.67 2.90
N LEU A 70 11.48 -3.54 3.25
CA LEU A 70 12.27 -2.76 2.31
C LEU A 70 13.44 -3.57 1.71
N LYS A 71 14.09 -4.41 2.52
CA LYS A 71 15.15 -5.32 2.04
C LYS A 71 14.65 -6.32 1.01
N LYS A 72 13.44 -6.88 1.19
CA LYS A 72 12.86 -7.88 0.30
C LYS A 72 12.44 -7.33 -1.06
N ILE A 73 12.08 -6.04 -1.13
CA ILE A 73 11.51 -5.45 -2.35
C ILE A 73 12.49 -4.57 -3.15
N LYS A 74 13.65 -4.19 -2.59
CA LYS A 74 14.59 -3.21 -3.18
C LYS A 74 15.02 -3.49 -4.63
N GLY A 75 15.11 -4.75 -5.03
CA GLY A 75 15.58 -5.15 -6.37
C GLY A 75 14.48 -5.57 -7.34
N LEU A 76 13.21 -5.43 -6.96
CA LEU A 76 12.07 -5.94 -7.72
C LEU A 76 11.42 -4.85 -8.57
N ASN A 77 10.84 -5.23 -9.72
CA ASN A 77 9.98 -4.34 -10.50
C ASN A 77 8.57 -4.32 -9.90
N LEU A 78 7.77 -3.32 -10.29
CA LEU A 78 6.41 -3.15 -9.76
C LEU A 78 5.54 -4.40 -10.00
N GLU A 79 5.69 -5.02 -11.17
CA GLU A 79 4.96 -6.20 -11.60
C GLU A 79 5.30 -7.45 -10.76
N ASP A 80 6.47 -7.47 -10.14
CA ASP A 80 6.89 -8.56 -9.26
C ASP A 80 6.16 -8.49 -7.91
N LEU A 81 5.88 -7.27 -7.43
CA LEU A 81 5.34 -6.97 -6.10
C LEU A 81 3.84 -7.26 -5.97
N PHE A 82 3.10 -7.04 -7.06
CA PHE A 82 1.66 -7.18 -7.07
C PHE A 82 1.23 -8.50 -7.73
N PRO A 83 0.16 -9.13 -7.24
CA PRO A 83 -0.49 -10.19 -7.99
C PRO A 83 -0.91 -9.66 -9.36
N ALA A 84 -0.61 -10.39 -10.42
CA ALA A 84 -1.25 -10.12 -11.71
C ALA A 84 -2.76 -10.15 -11.48
N ALA A 85 -3.47 -9.12 -11.93
CA ALA A 85 -4.93 -9.07 -11.80
C ALA A 85 -5.49 -10.41 -12.30
N SER A 86 -6.12 -11.20 -11.43
CA SER A 86 -6.90 -12.34 -11.89
C SER A 86 -7.84 -11.80 -12.96
N PRO A 87 -7.93 -12.42 -14.15
CA PRO A 87 -8.96 -12.04 -15.10
C PRO A 87 -10.27 -12.14 -14.34
N LEU A 88 -10.96 -11.00 -14.21
CA LEU A 88 -12.29 -10.91 -13.62
C LEU A 88 -13.10 -12.05 -14.23
N THR A 89 -13.51 -13.02 -13.41
CA THR A 89 -14.49 -14.02 -13.82
C THR A 89 -15.65 -13.23 -14.42
N PRO A 90 -16.04 -13.46 -15.69
CA PRO A 90 -17.15 -12.72 -16.29
C PRO A 90 -18.37 -12.90 -15.38
N PRO A 91 -19.22 -11.87 -15.23
CA PRO A 91 -20.46 -12.03 -14.47
C PRO A 91 -21.24 -13.24 -15.05
N PRO A 92 -21.91 -14.04 -14.19
CA PRO A 92 -22.71 -15.16 -14.67
C PRO A 92 -23.72 -14.61 -15.67
N LYS A 93 -23.81 -15.26 -16.85
CA LYS A 93 -24.86 -14.96 -17.82
C LYS A 93 -26.19 -15.23 -17.13
N GLU A 94 -27.04 -14.21 -17.05
CA GLU A 94 -28.45 -14.38 -16.70
C GLU A 94 -29.12 -15.11 -17.88
N ASP A 95 -29.67 -16.30 -17.60
CA ASP A 95 -30.58 -17.03 -18.48
C ASP A 95 -32.02 -16.50 -18.32
#